data_AF-A0A7S3YYR9-F1
#
_entry.id   AF-A0A7S3YYR9-F1
#
_cell.length_a   1.000
_cell.length_b   1.000
_cell.length_c   1.000
_cell.angle_alpha   90.00
_cell.angle_beta   90.00
_cell.angle_gamma   90.00
#
_symmetry.space_group_name_H-M   'P 1'
#
loop_
_entity.id
_entity.type
_entity.pdbx_description
1 polymer ?
#
loop_
_entity_poly.entity_id
_entity_poly.type
_entity_poly.pdbx_seq_one_letter_code
_entity_poly.pdbx_strand_id
1 'polypeptide(L)'
;TWLAALAAMLVPLRSSGSSLRRAGVVRTIPRPIRRWRQRVFSEICRESASTSPEISSADMSGVLEGLEPKELWGRFGELSAIPRPSKEEQKVLAWLKTIAEENKLQWEQDSVGNMVIRRPGSAGGENAAPVVIQGHVDMVTEKNNDVAHDFSKDPITLLREGDWITAKGTTLGADNGIGVAAALALLTMPTTTKLPPLECLFTVDEETGLTGAKQLKGTMLKGKTMLNLDTEDWGSVYMGCSGGGDSTISLPLTTAKTASLKPGEYEWYEVTCKGLKGGHSGMDIATGRGNSIRLLARSLETVRRAHQAKLSLIKGGNKRNAIARCVDDTWHDTWPRTRNRVNTDPVHMCTHADMHACTHTHTHTCMHQTHETTSPPAHETRGMTEMTPRDPRDMRVTRTTHMTHT
;
A
#
# COMPACT_ATOMS: atom_id res chain seq x y z
N THR A 1 -8.89 34.94 11.79
CA THR A 1 -8.63 34.58 13.20
C THR A 1 -9.02 33.14 13.53
N TRP A 2 -10.10 32.56 12.99
CA TRP A 2 -10.48 31.15 13.23
C TRP A 2 -9.58 30.07 12.59
N LEU A 3 -9.08 30.28 11.37
CA LEU A 3 -8.10 29.38 10.71
C LEU A 3 -6.77 29.26 11.47
N ALA A 4 -6.37 30.31 12.21
CA ALA A 4 -5.16 30.31 13.03
C ALA A 4 -5.31 29.47 14.32
N ALA A 5 -6.53 29.39 14.87
CA ALA A 5 -6.81 28.55 16.04
C ALA A 5 -6.82 27.06 15.68
N LEU A 6 -7.29 26.70 14.48
CA LEU A 6 -7.25 25.33 13.96
C LEU A 6 -5.80 24.86 13.67
N ALA A 7 -4.97 25.75 13.11
CA ALA A 7 -3.56 25.48 12.84
C ALA A 7 -2.72 25.34 14.11
N ALA A 8 -3.04 26.08 15.18
CA ALA A 8 -2.34 26.01 16.46
C ALA A 8 -2.61 24.70 17.24
N MET A 9 -3.72 24.01 16.97
CA MET A 9 -4.13 22.78 17.69
C MET A 9 -3.61 21.48 17.04
N LEU A 10 -2.96 21.56 15.87
CA LEU A 10 -2.37 20.42 15.15
C LEU A 10 -0.88 20.20 15.45
N VAL A 11 -0.32 20.91 16.44
CA VAL A 11 1.08 20.73 16.88
C VAL A 11 1.15 19.63 17.94
N PRO A 12 1.95 18.57 17.76
CA PRO A 12 2.14 17.58 18.81
C PRO A 12 2.92 18.19 19.98
N LEU A 13 2.50 17.89 21.21
CA LEU A 13 3.24 18.16 22.44
C LEU A 13 4.67 17.62 22.31
N ARG A 14 5.65 18.51 22.09
CA ARG A 14 7.07 18.20 22.23
C ARG A 14 7.45 18.35 23.71
N SER A 15 8.03 17.29 24.23
CA SER A 15 8.82 17.28 25.44
C SER A 15 9.96 18.31 25.34
N SER A 16 10.21 18.99 26.45
CA SER A 16 11.33 19.92 26.65
C SER A 16 12.67 19.19 26.56
N GLY A 17 13.60 19.71 25.76
CA GLY A 17 15.01 19.34 25.85
C GLY A 17 15.84 19.57 24.59
N SER A 18 16.65 20.64 24.62
CA SER A 18 17.86 20.91 23.84
C SER A 18 17.76 21.54 22.43
N SER A 19 18.62 22.54 22.29
CA SER A 19 18.83 23.54 21.24
C SER A 19 19.37 23.00 19.92
N LEU A 20 19.08 23.66 18.79
CA LEU A 20 20.09 24.14 17.83
C LEU A 20 19.50 25.01 16.70
N ARG A 21 20.39 25.76 16.06
CA ARG A 21 20.24 27.07 15.39
C ARG A 21 19.43 27.06 14.09
N ARG A 22 18.81 28.22 13.81
CA ARG A 22 18.20 28.64 12.54
C ARG A 22 19.26 28.83 11.44
N ALA A 23 18.91 28.46 10.22
CA ALA A 23 19.25 29.23 9.01
C ALA A 23 18.29 28.84 7.87
N GLY A 24 17.53 29.81 7.37
CA GLY A 24 16.88 29.74 6.07
C GLY A 24 17.50 30.80 5.17
N VAL A 25 17.78 30.47 3.92
CA VAL A 25 17.95 31.44 2.84
C VAL A 25 17.40 30.82 1.55
N VAL A 26 16.32 31.41 1.05
CA VAL A 26 15.77 31.19 -0.29
C VAL A 26 16.65 31.97 -1.27
N ARG A 27 17.13 31.32 -2.34
CA ARG A 27 17.74 31.99 -3.51
C ARG A 27 17.09 31.52 -4.80
N THR A 28 16.51 32.49 -5.50
CA THR A 28 16.08 32.48 -6.89
C THR A 28 17.29 32.45 -7.84
N ILE A 29 17.26 31.61 -8.88
CA ILE A 29 18.21 31.64 -10.01
C ILE A 29 17.46 31.34 -11.33
N PRO A 30 17.86 31.95 -12.48
CA PRO A 30 17.04 32.17 -13.66
C PRO A 30 17.22 31.12 -14.79
N ARG A 31 16.25 31.10 -15.72
CA ARG A 31 16.30 30.48 -17.07
C ARG A 31 17.30 31.25 -17.97
N PRO A 32 17.89 30.68 -19.06
CA PRO A 32 17.23 29.79 -20.03
C PRO A 32 18.11 28.68 -20.65
N ILE A 33 17.47 27.73 -21.36
CA ILE A 33 17.83 27.28 -22.72
C ILE A 33 16.67 26.41 -23.25
N ARG A 34 15.94 27.00 -24.20
CA ARG A 34 15.00 26.35 -25.12
C ARG A 34 15.82 25.96 -26.35
N ARG A 35 15.86 24.66 -26.69
CA ARG A 35 16.08 24.03 -28.02
C ARG A 35 16.86 22.73 -27.86
N TRP A 36 16.21 21.66 -27.40
CA TRP A 36 16.69 20.28 -27.59
C TRP A 36 15.59 19.20 -27.41
N ARG A 37 14.30 19.57 -27.44
CA ARG A 37 13.17 18.66 -27.11
C ARG A 37 12.12 18.49 -28.21
N GLN A 38 12.51 18.53 -29.49
CA GLN A 38 11.59 18.29 -30.61
C GLN A 38 12.10 17.31 -31.68
N ARG A 39 13.19 16.57 -31.45
CA ARG A 39 13.67 15.54 -32.41
C ARG A 39 13.68 14.09 -31.92
N VAL A 40 13.51 13.83 -30.62
CA VAL A 40 13.56 12.44 -30.10
C VAL A 40 12.16 11.82 -29.95
N PHE A 41 11.09 12.62 -30.04
CA PHE A 41 9.72 12.14 -29.83
C PHE A 41 9.00 11.64 -31.11
N SER A 42 9.59 11.82 -32.30
CA SER A 42 8.99 11.41 -33.58
C SER A 42 9.60 10.14 -34.19
N GLU A 43 10.72 9.64 -33.66
CA GLU A 43 11.36 8.40 -34.16
C GLU A 43 10.99 7.17 -33.33
N ILE A 44 10.51 7.31 -32.09
CA ILE A 44 10.11 6.17 -31.25
C ILE A 44 8.67 5.70 -31.54
N CYS A 45 7.84 6.52 -32.18
CA CYS A 45 6.43 6.19 -32.46
C CYS A 45 6.18 5.52 -33.82
N ARG A 46 7.21 4.99 -34.51
CA ARG A 46 7.05 4.33 -35.83
C ARG A 46 7.43 2.85 -35.89
N GLU A 47 7.86 2.24 -34.79
CA GLU A 47 8.18 0.79 -34.73
C GLU A 47 7.21 -0.06 -33.90
N SER A 48 6.10 0.52 -33.41
CA SER A 48 5.06 -0.24 -32.70
C SER A 48 3.89 -0.60 -33.62
N ALA A 49 4.12 -1.47 -34.61
CA ALA A 49 3.05 -2.10 -35.37
C ALA A 49 3.51 -3.38 -36.08
N SER A 50 3.79 -4.46 -35.33
CA SER A 50 3.64 -5.82 -35.85
C SER A 50 3.73 -6.87 -34.73
N THR A 51 2.66 -7.67 -34.63
CA THR A 51 2.61 -9.04 -34.10
C THR A 51 3.09 -9.28 -32.67
N SER A 52 2.12 -9.37 -31.75
CA SER A 52 2.27 -10.02 -30.45
C SER A 52 2.72 -11.48 -30.64
N PRO A 53 3.83 -11.93 -30.04
CA PRO A 53 4.10 -13.36 -30.01
C PRO A 53 3.23 -13.99 -28.93
N GLU A 54 2.50 -15.04 -29.30
CA GLU A 54 1.94 -15.98 -28.33
C GLU A 54 3.10 -16.61 -27.56
N ILE A 55 3.25 -16.22 -26.29
CA ILE A 55 4.27 -16.76 -25.41
C ILE A 55 3.77 -18.13 -24.93
N SER A 56 4.25 -19.18 -25.60
CA SER A 56 4.05 -20.57 -25.17
C SER A 56 4.88 -20.88 -23.91
N SER A 57 4.53 -21.97 -23.21
CA SER A 57 5.15 -22.48 -21.98
C SER A 57 6.68 -22.64 -22.01
N ALA A 58 7.33 -22.54 -23.17
CA ALA A 58 8.78 -22.59 -23.33
C ALA A 58 9.53 -21.37 -22.76
N ASP A 59 8.91 -20.19 -22.70
CA ASP A 59 9.61 -18.92 -22.37
C ASP A 59 9.82 -18.71 -20.86
N MET A 60 9.14 -19.50 -20.02
CA MET A 60 9.29 -19.47 -18.56
C MET A 60 10.65 -20.01 -18.08
N SER A 61 11.28 -20.88 -18.89
CA SER A 61 12.54 -21.55 -18.50
C SER A 61 13.74 -20.59 -18.47
N GLY A 62 13.78 -19.59 -19.35
CA GLY A 62 14.91 -18.65 -19.44
C GLY A 62 14.96 -17.63 -18.30
N VAL A 63 13.81 -17.27 -17.74
CA VAL A 63 13.73 -16.24 -16.67
C VAL A 63 14.43 -16.70 -15.39
N LEU A 64 14.26 -17.98 -15.05
CA LEU A 64 14.83 -18.58 -13.84
C LEU A 64 16.18 -19.28 -14.10
N GLU A 65 16.67 -19.26 -15.35
CA GLU A 65 17.91 -19.92 -15.72
C GLU A 65 19.12 -19.30 -15.00
N GLY A 66 20.03 -20.17 -14.55
CA GLY A 66 21.24 -19.79 -13.83
C GLY A 66 21.03 -19.34 -12.38
N LEU A 67 19.81 -19.41 -11.84
CA LEU A 67 19.56 -19.18 -10.42
C LEU A 67 19.85 -20.43 -9.59
N GLU A 68 20.48 -20.22 -8.43
CA GLU A 68 20.73 -21.25 -7.43
C GLU A 68 19.90 -20.97 -6.17
N PRO A 69 19.40 -22.00 -5.44
CA PRO A 69 19.49 -23.44 -5.78
C PRO A 69 18.56 -23.82 -6.93
N LYS A 70 19.08 -24.54 -7.93
CA LYS A 70 18.34 -24.90 -9.15
C LYS A 70 17.02 -25.63 -8.88
N GLU A 71 17.00 -26.56 -7.93
CA GLU A 71 15.81 -27.35 -7.60
C GLU A 71 14.68 -26.48 -7.06
N LEU A 72 15.00 -25.46 -6.24
CA LEU A 72 14.01 -24.54 -5.69
C LEU A 72 13.39 -23.70 -6.81
N TRP A 73 14.22 -23.08 -7.64
CA TRP A 73 13.74 -22.22 -8.73
C TRP A 73 12.97 -23.01 -9.79
N GLY A 74 13.37 -24.25 -10.08
CA GLY A 74 12.60 -25.16 -10.92
C GLY A 74 11.18 -25.39 -10.37
N ARG A 75 11.06 -25.71 -9.08
CA ARG A 75 9.74 -25.89 -8.44
C ARG A 75 8.91 -24.61 -8.40
N PHE A 76 9.55 -23.46 -8.22
CA PHE A 76 8.84 -22.17 -8.27
C PHE A 76 8.30 -21.88 -9.66
N GLY A 77 9.08 -22.14 -10.72
CA GLY A 77 8.63 -22.01 -12.11
C GLY A 77 7.45 -22.92 -12.44
N GLU A 78 7.50 -24.19 -12.02
CA GLU A 78 6.38 -25.14 -12.16
C GLU A 78 5.13 -24.64 -11.42
N LEU A 79 5.29 -24.15 -10.17
CA LEU A 79 4.20 -23.63 -9.36
C LEU A 79 3.57 -22.37 -9.97
N SER A 80 4.36 -21.45 -10.51
CA SER A 80 3.87 -20.23 -11.17
C SER A 80 3.06 -20.53 -12.44
N ALA A 81 3.26 -21.70 -13.06
CA ALA A 81 2.47 -22.13 -14.20
C ALA A 81 1.07 -22.65 -13.81
N ILE A 82 0.79 -22.81 -12.51
CA ILE A 82 -0.47 -23.37 -12.00
C ILE A 82 -1.31 -22.25 -11.40
N PRO A 83 -2.49 -21.95 -11.97
CA PRO A 83 -3.45 -21.02 -11.36
C PRO A 83 -3.90 -21.56 -10.00
N ARG A 84 -3.73 -20.74 -8.95
CA ARG A 84 -3.92 -21.13 -7.55
C ARG A 84 -4.49 -19.98 -6.68
N PRO A 85 -5.57 -19.32 -7.12
CA PRO A 85 -6.18 -18.25 -6.33
C PRO A 85 -6.74 -18.83 -5.03
N SER A 86 -6.77 -18.03 -3.96
CA SER A 86 -7.41 -18.45 -2.71
C SER A 86 -8.86 -18.87 -2.96
N LYS A 87 -9.26 -19.98 -2.34
CA LYS A 87 -10.52 -20.74 -2.54
C LYS A 87 -10.62 -21.59 -3.82
N GLU A 88 -9.66 -21.52 -4.75
CA GLU A 88 -9.60 -22.39 -5.93
C GLU A 88 -8.28 -23.18 -6.02
N GLU A 89 -7.85 -23.76 -4.90
CA GLU A 89 -6.56 -24.46 -4.77
C GLU A 89 -6.53 -25.86 -5.40
N GLN A 90 -7.62 -26.32 -6.02
CA GLN A 90 -7.78 -27.72 -6.46
C GLN A 90 -6.74 -28.11 -7.52
N LYS A 91 -6.32 -27.16 -8.37
CA LYS A 91 -5.29 -27.40 -9.39
C LYS A 91 -3.92 -27.63 -8.78
N VAL A 92 -3.50 -26.77 -7.85
CA VAL A 92 -2.21 -26.92 -7.16
C VAL A 92 -2.18 -28.15 -6.27
N LEU A 93 -3.29 -28.47 -5.59
CA LEU A 93 -3.41 -29.70 -4.79
C LEU A 93 -3.31 -30.97 -5.64
N ALA A 94 -3.93 -30.99 -6.83
CA ALA A 94 -3.80 -32.11 -7.76
C ALA A 94 -2.35 -32.30 -8.23
N TRP A 95 -1.65 -31.20 -8.53
CA TRP A 95 -0.24 -31.23 -8.90
C TRP A 95 0.67 -31.71 -7.76
N LEU A 96 0.46 -31.24 -6.52
CA LEU A 96 1.19 -31.71 -5.34
C LEU A 96 1.02 -33.22 -5.14
N LYS A 97 -0.20 -33.72 -5.33
CA LYS A 97 -0.50 -35.15 -5.29
C LYS A 97 0.27 -35.92 -6.36
N THR A 98 0.30 -35.42 -7.60
CA THR A 98 1.10 -36.03 -8.68
C THR A 98 2.58 -36.11 -8.31
N ILE A 99 3.17 -35.03 -7.78
CA ILE A 99 4.56 -35.05 -7.32
C ILE A 99 4.78 -36.12 -6.24
N ALA A 100 3.88 -36.21 -5.26
CA ALA A 100 3.99 -37.22 -4.21
C ALA A 100 3.95 -38.64 -4.78
N GLU A 101 3.01 -38.92 -5.69
CA GLU A 101 2.83 -40.24 -6.31
C GLU A 101 4.01 -40.64 -7.21
N GLU A 102 4.50 -39.72 -8.06
CA GLU A 102 5.65 -39.95 -8.94
C GLU A 102 6.94 -40.24 -8.15
N ASN A 103 7.11 -39.57 -7.01
CA ASN A 103 8.25 -39.77 -6.12
C ASN A 103 8.03 -40.89 -5.09
N LYS A 104 6.88 -41.60 -5.16
CA LYS A 104 6.50 -42.70 -4.26
C LYS A 104 6.54 -42.28 -2.78
N LEU A 105 6.16 -41.03 -2.51
CA LEU A 105 6.08 -40.45 -1.16
C LEU A 105 4.71 -40.71 -0.56
N GLN A 106 4.67 -40.88 0.77
CA GLN A 106 3.40 -40.96 1.48
C GLN A 106 2.77 -39.58 1.56
N TRP A 107 1.47 -39.48 1.29
CA TRP A 107 0.74 -38.24 1.42
C TRP A 107 -0.65 -38.48 2.03
N GLU A 108 -1.19 -37.43 2.63
CA GLU A 108 -2.53 -37.41 3.22
C GLU A 108 -3.13 -36.03 2.96
N GLN A 109 -4.44 -35.99 2.70
CA GLN A 109 -5.19 -34.74 2.51
C GLN A 109 -6.41 -34.76 3.42
N ASP A 110 -6.65 -33.64 4.13
CA ASP A 110 -7.81 -33.51 5.01
C ASP A 110 -9.06 -33.06 4.25
N SER A 111 -10.20 -32.96 4.97
CA SER A 111 -11.48 -32.59 4.37
C SER A 111 -11.57 -31.13 3.92
N VAL A 112 -10.68 -30.27 4.40
CA VAL A 112 -10.65 -28.83 4.07
C VAL A 112 -9.73 -28.58 2.88
N GLY A 113 -8.78 -29.48 2.64
CA GLY A 113 -7.88 -29.47 1.49
C GLY A 113 -6.42 -29.39 1.88
N ASN A 114 -6.08 -29.25 3.17
CA ASN A 114 -4.67 -29.24 3.59
C ASN A 114 -4.05 -30.59 3.23
N MET A 115 -2.81 -30.55 2.75
CA MET A 115 -2.09 -31.74 2.32
C MET A 115 -0.77 -31.84 3.07
N VAL A 116 -0.42 -33.04 3.53
CA VAL A 116 0.90 -33.34 4.05
C VAL A 116 1.57 -34.40 3.18
N ILE A 117 2.79 -34.12 2.74
CA ILE A 117 3.64 -35.07 2.01
C ILE A 117 4.83 -35.42 2.89
N ARG A 118 5.13 -36.72 3.03
CA ARG A 118 6.11 -37.24 3.97
C ARG A 118 7.26 -37.91 3.24
N ARG A 119 8.48 -37.54 3.62
CA ARG A 119 9.73 -38.12 3.13
C ARG A 119 10.50 -38.74 4.30
N PRO A 120 10.93 -40.01 4.21
CA PRO A 120 11.79 -40.61 5.24
C PRO A 120 13.13 -39.88 5.31
N GLY A 121 13.83 -40.01 6.45
CA GLY A 121 15.20 -39.51 6.55
C GLY A 121 16.14 -40.21 5.56
N SER A 122 17.29 -39.58 5.30
CA SER A 122 18.26 -40.04 4.29
C SER A 122 19.69 -39.77 4.73
N ALA A 123 20.62 -40.56 4.18
CA ALA A 123 22.07 -40.47 4.41
C ALA A 123 22.44 -40.31 5.91
N GLY A 124 21.86 -41.15 6.77
CA GLY A 124 22.12 -41.17 8.22
C GLY A 124 21.20 -40.24 9.03
N GLY A 125 20.20 -39.62 8.39
CA GLY A 125 19.18 -38.80 9.04
C GLY A 125 17.94 -39.58 9.49
N GLU A 126 17.84 -40.88 9.24
CA GLU A 126 16.65 -41.71 9.46
C GLU A 126 16.16 -41.72 10.91
N ASN A 127 17.10 -41.63 11.86
CA ASN A 127 16.82 -41.64 13.31
C ASN A 127 16.63 -40.23 13.91
N ALA A 128 16.70 -39.17 13.10
CA ALA A 128 16.47 -37.81 13.58
C ALA A 128 14.97 -37.57 13.86
N ALA A 129 14.68 -36.60 14.72
CA ALA A 129 13.31 -36.17 14.95
C ALA A 129 12.69 -35.60 13.66
N PRO A 130 11.44 -35.96 13.29
CA PRO A 130 10.79 -35.40 12.12
C PRO A 130 10.60 -33.88 12.23
N VAL A 131 10.87 -33.18 11.13
CA VAL A 131 10.67 -31.74 11.01
C VAL A 131 9.49 -31.47 10.08
N VAL A 132 8.56 -30.63 10.53
CA VAL A 132 7.46 -30.14 9.70
C VAL A 132 7.93 -28.89 8.97
N ILE A 133 7.77 -28.86 7.65
CA ILE A 133 8.00 -27.66 6.83
C ILE A 133 6.62 -27.22 6.35
N GLN A 134 6.21 -26.00 6.66
CA GLN A 134 4.88 -25.51 6.34
C GLN A 134 4.93 -24.29 5.43
N GLY A 135 4.06 -24.31 4.42
CA GLY A 135 3.76 -23.17 3.55
C GLY A 135 2.31 -23.24 3.07
N HIS A 136 1.73 -22.11 2.69
CA HIS A 136 0.37 -22.07 2.10
C HIS A 136 0.44 -22.06 0.57
N VAL A 137 -0.55 -22.68 -0.09
CA VAL A 137 -0.50 -22.92 -1.55
C VAL A 137 -1.24 -21.87 -2.36
N ASP A 138 -2.13 -21.13 -1.74
CA ASP A 138 -2.88 -20.06 -2.39
C ASP A 138 -2.04 -18.79 -2.56
N MET A 139 -2.56 -17.81 -3.29
CA MET A 139 -1.97 -16.47 -3.42
C MET A 139 -3.05 -15.40 -3.54
N VAL A 140 -2.71 -14.19 -3.11
CA VAL A 140 -3.45 -12.98 -3.49
C VAL A 140 -3.47 -12.80 -5.00
N THR A 141 -4.64 -12.49 -5.55
CA THR A 141 -4.89 -12.24 -6.97
C THR A 141 -5.16 -10.76 -7.26
N GLU A 142 -4.10 -9.99 -7.44
CA GLU A 142 -4.20 -8.57 -7.78
C GLU A 142 -3.45 -8.30 -9.09
N LYS A 143 -3.98 -7.38 -9.90
CA LYS A 143 -3.40 -7.03 -11.21
C LYS A 143 -3.57 -5.56 -11.52
N ASN A 144 -2.72 -5.05 -12.41
CA ASN A 144 -2.86 -3.71 -12.95
C ASN A 144 -4.12 -3.61 -13.82
N ASN A 145 -4.73 -2.42 -13.85
CA ASN A 145 -6.02 -2.17 -14.52
C ASN A 145 -5.99 -2.46 -16.03
N ASP A 146 -4.83 -2.34 -16.66
CA ASP A 146 -4.59 -2.53 -18.09
C ASP A 146 -4.18 -3.97 -18.47
N VAL A 147 -4.11 -4.88 -17.49
CA VAL A 147 -3.68 -6.27 -17.71
C VAL A 147 -4.89 -7.21 -17.83
N ALA A 148 -5.02 -7.84 -19.00
CA ALA A 148 -5.93 -8.95 -19.22
C ALA A 148 -5.29 -10.24 -18.69
N HIS A 149 -5.76 -10.72 -17.55
CA HIS A 149 -5.30 -11.95 -16.89
C HIS A 149 -6.47 -12.53 -16.07
N ASP A 150 -6.74 -13.81 -16.23
CA ASP A 150 -7.74 -14.59 -15.49
C ASP A 150 -7.01 -15.57 -14.54
N PHE A 151 -6.93 -15.21 -13.26
CA PHE A 151 -6.23 -16.01 -12.24
C PHE A 151 -6.82 -17.41 -12.01
N SER A 152 -8.02 -17.71 -12.54
CA SER A 152 -8.58 -19.07 -12.47
C SER A 152 -8.02 -19.99 -13.57
N LYS A 153 -7.38 -19.44 -14.62
CA LYS A 153 -6.97 -20.17 -15.83
C LYS A 153 -5.54 -19.91 -16.27
N ASP A 154 -5.09 -18.67 -16.17
CA ASP A 154 -3.86 -18.20 -16.76
C ASP A 154 -2.68 -18.41 -15.81
N PRO A 155 -1.52 -18.88 -16.31
CA PRO A 155 -0.30 -18.97 -15.51
C PRO A 155 0.28 -17.58 -15.20
N ILE A 156 1.00 -17.45 -14.10
CA ILE A 156 1.75 -16.23 -13.78
C ILE A 156 2.94 -16.13 -14.74
N THR A 157 3.03 -15.02 -15.47
CA THR A 157 4.18 -14.74 -16.34
C THR A 157 5.30 -14.11 -15.53
N LEU A 158 6.40 -14.84 -15.36
CA LEU A 158 7.58 -14.37 -14.62
C LEU A 158 8.43 -13.41 -15.45
N LEU A 159 9.05 -12.45 -14.77
CA LEU A 159 10.01 -11.52 -15.33
C LEU A 159 11.24 -11.47 -14.43
N ARG A 160 12.41 -11.22 -15.02
CA ARG A 160 13.66 -11.01 -14.28
C ARG A 160 14.17 -9.60 -14.52
N GLU A 161 14.30 -8.85 -13.43
CA GLU A 161 14.72 -7.45 -13.42
C GLU A 161 15.96 -7.31 -12.52
N GLY A 162 17.13 -7.55 -13.10
CA GLY A 162 18.39 -7.61 -12.35
C GLY A 162 18.39 -8.78 -11.37
N ASP A 163 18.43 -8.46 -10.07
CA ASP A 163 18.44 -9.43 -8.97
C ASP A 163 17.02 -9.84 -8.53
N TRP A 164 15.98 -9.25 -9.12
CA TRP A 164 14.59 -9.49 -8.74
C TRP A 164 13.88 -10.38 -9.74
N ILE A 165 13.06 -11.29 -9.21
CA ILE A 165 12.01 -11.97 -9.97
C ILE A 165 10.70 -11.27 -9.67
N THR A 166 9.98 -10.88 -10.71
CA THR A 166 8.70 -10.17 -10.64
C THR A 166 7.68 -10.87 -11.54
N ALA A 167 6.42 -10.41 -11.51
CA ALA A 167 5.39 -10.88 -12.42
C ALA A 167 4.92 -9.76 -13.34
N LYS A 168 4.50 -10.12 -14.56
CA LYS A 168 4.05 -9.17 -15.57
C LYS A 168 2.69 -8.56 -15.23
N GLY A 169 2.71 -7.50 -14.43
CA GLY A 169 1.54 -6.67 -14.13
C GLY A 169 0.47 -7.36 -13.26
N THR A 170 0.86 -8.44 -12.58
CA THR A 170 0.07 -9.17 -11.58
C THR A 170 0.87 -9.34 -10.30
N THR A 171 0.24 -9.83 -9.24
CA THR A 171 0.95 -10.45 -8.12
C THR A 171 1.80 -11.62 -8.61
N LEU A 172 2.95 -11.81 -7.97
CA LEU A 172 3.90 -12.89 -8.28
C LEU A 172 3.53 -14.21 -7.59
N GLY A 173 2.96 -14.11 -6.39
CA GLY A 173 2.74 -15.28 -5.53
C GLY A 173 4.05 -15.89 -5.01
N ALA A 174 5.11 -15.07 -4.85
CA ALA A 174 6.29 -15.49 -4.10
C ALA A 174 5.95 -15.82 -2.64
N ASP A 175 4.97 -15.09 -2.10
CA ASP A 175 4.27 -15.45 -0.87
C ASP A 175 3.07 -16.38 -1.18
N ASN A 176 2.99 -17.60 -0.65
CA ASN A 176 4.07 -18.40 -0.06
C ASN A 176 4.73 -19.38 -1.06
N GLY A 177 4.68 -19.05 -2.35
CA GLY A 177 5.19 -19.92 -3.41
C GLY A 177 6.67 -20.30 -3.28
N ILE A 178 7.54 -19.43 -2.73
CA ILE A 178 8.95 -19.76 -2.50
C ILE A 178 9.11 -20.79 -1.36
N GLY A 179 8.33 -20.66 -0.29
CA GLY A 179 8.30 -21.63 0.80
C GLY A 179 7.82 -23.00 0.33
N VAL A 180 6.74 -23.03 -0.46
CA VAL A 180 6.21 -24.24 -1.11
C VAL A 180 7.25 -24.87 -2.04
N ALA A 181 7.92 -24.07 -2.88
CA ALA A 181 8.96 -24.55 -3.78
C ALA A 181 10.16 -25.15 -3.02
N ALA A 182 10.58 -24.53 -1.93
CA ALA A 182 11.64 -25.04 -1.06
C ALA A 182 11.27 -26.39 -0.43
N ALA A 183 10.04 -26.52 0.08
CA ALA A 183 9.53 -27.77 0.64
C ALA A 183 9.54 -28.90 -0.42
N LEU A 184 9.08 -28.61 -1.64
CA LEU A 184 9.08 -29.58 -2.75
C LEU A 184 10.49 -29.95 -3.23
N ALA A 185 11.41 -29.00 -3.25
CA ALA A 185 12.81 -29.28 -3.55
C ALA A 185 13.38 -30.28 -2.52
N LEU A 186 13.15 -30.05 -1.22
CA LEU A 186 13.59 -30.96 -0.16
C LEU A 186 12.92 -32.35 -0.24
N LEU A 187 11.64 -32.41 -0.62
CA LEU A 187 10.93 -33.68 -0.82
C LEU A 187 11.53 -34.52 -1.96
N THR A 188 12.04 -33.86 -3.00
CA THR A 188 12.52 -34.52 -4.21
C THR A 188 14.04 -34.60 -4.31
N MET A 189 14.76 -34.09 -3.29
CA MET A 189 16.22 -34.21 -3.20
C MET A 189 16.67 -35.67 -3.17
N PRO A 190 17.82 -35.99 -3.81
CA PRO A 190 18.38 -37.34 -3.82
C PRO A 190 18.55 -37.92 -2.41
N THR A 191 18.37 -39.22 -2.27
CA THR A 191 18.53 -39.96 -0.99
C THR A 191 19.98 -39.96 -0.48
N THR A 192 20.94 -39.53 -1.29
CA THR A 192 22.32 -39.26 -0.89
C THR A 192 22.46 -37.97 -0.07
N THR A 193 21.46 -37.08 -0.11
CA THR A 193 21.44 -35.84 0.67
C THR A 193 21.03 -36.15 2.11
N LYS A 194 21.85 -35.73 3.07
CA LYS A 194 21.55 -35.93 4.49
C LYS A 194 20.40 -35.02 4.93
N LEU A 195 19.25 -35.64 5.22
CA LEU A 195 18.05 -34.95 5.68
C LEU A 195 17.36 -35.77 6.77
N PRO A 196 16.76 -35.13 7.79
CA PRO A 196 15.88 -35.81 8.74
C PRO A 196 14.59 -36.27 8.03
N PRO A 197 13.73 -37.07 8.69
CA PRO A 197 12.38 -37.28 8.20
C PRO A 197 11.66 -35.93 8.08
N LEU A 198 10.97 -35.71 6.97
CA LEU A 198 10.25 -34.46 6.70
C LEU A 198 8.76 -34.72 6.56
N GLU A 199 7.96 -33.81 7.10
CA GLU A 199 6.54 -33.67 6.82
C GLU A 199 6.31 -32.27 6.23
N CYS A 200 6.09 -32.19 4.91
CA CYS A 200 5.80 -30.92 4.26
C CYS A 200 4.29 -30.70 4.26
N LEU A 201 3.83 -29.74 5.06
CA LEU A 201 2.44 -29.35 5.20
C LEU A 201 2.12 -28.17 4.28
N PHE A 202 1.14 -28.38 3.41
CA PHE A 202 0.63 -27.43 2.45
C PHE A 202 -0.78 -27.04 2.86
N THR A 203 -0.94 -25.81 3.39
CA THR A 203 -2.24 -25.31 3.85
C THR A 203 -2.97 -24.53 2.75
N VAL A 204 -4.30 -24.55 2.80
CA VAL A 204 -5.16 -23.81 1.87
C VAL A 204 -5.74 -22.55 2.50
N ASP A 205 -6.05 -21.56 1.67
CA ASP A 205 -6.78 -20.35 2.02
C ASP A 205 -6.19 -19.60 3.23
N GLU A 206 -4.92 -19.22 3.15
CA GLU A 206 -4.30 -18.31 4.13
C GLU A 206 -4.88 -16.90 3.95
N GLU A 207 -4.82 -16.41 2.72
CA GLU A 207 -4.87 -14.99 2.35
C GLU A 207 -6.22 -14.33 2.60
N THR A 208 -7.29 -15.12 2.66
CA THR A 208 -8.66 -14.60 2.87
C THR A 208 -9.22 -14.91 4.25
N GLY A 209 -8.78 -16.00 4.88
CA GLY A 209 -9.53 -16.53 6.02
C GLY A 209 -8.77 -17.47 6.96
N LEU A 210 -7.55 -17.87 6.63
CA LEU A 210 -6.79 -18.90 7.37
C LEU A 210 -7.62 -20.19 7.55
N THR A 211 -8.45 -20.56 6.57
CA THR A 211 -9.45 -21.63 6.74
C THR A 211 -8.76 -22.98 6.91
N GLY A 212 -7.71 -23.24 6.11
CA GLY A 212 -6.90 -24.45 6.22
C GLY A 212 -6.27 -24.58 7.61
N ALA A 213 -5.55 -23.55 8.06
CA ALA A 213 -4.87 -23.55 9.35
C ALA A 213 -5.85 -23.72 10.54
N LYS A 214 -7.02 -23.05 10.52
CA LYS A 214 -8.02 -23.13 11.59
C LYS A 214 -8.63 -24.52 11.76
N GLN A 215 -8.69 -25.30 10.69
CA GLN A 215 -9.37 -26.60 10.69
C GLN A 215 -8.41 -27.79 10.60
N LEU A 216 -7.10 -27.54 10.53
CA LEU A 216 -6.08 -28.57 10.53
C LEU A 216 -6.19 -29.44 11.78
N LYS A 217 -6.29 -30.76 11.59
CA LYS A 217 -6.28 -31.71 12.70
C LYS A 217 -4.85 -32.01 13.09
N GLY A 218 -4.47 -31.74 14.34
CA GLY A 218 -3.12 -31.98 14.84
C GLY A 218 -2.63 -33.44 14.70
N THR A 219 -3.55 -34.41 14.62
CA THR A 219 -3.24 -35.83 14.38
C THR A 219 -2.65 -36.11 13.00
N MET A 220 -2.76 -35.16 12.07
CA MET A 220 -2.20 -35.25 10.72
C MET A 220 -0.67 -35.09 10.73
N LEU A 221 -0.08 -34.51 11.78
CA LEU A 221 1.35 -34.29 11.90
C LEU A 221 1.96 -35.15 13.00
N LYS A 222 3.17 -35.64 12.77
CA LYS A 222 3.96 -36.42 13.73
C LYS A 222 5.14 -35.61 14.28
N GLY A 223 5.66 -34.66 13.51
CA GLY A 223 6.75 -33.77 13.88
C GLY A 223 6.36 -32.84 15.03
N LYS A 224 7.33 -32.55 15.90
CA LYS A 224 7.18 -31.65 17.05
C LYS A 224 7.81 -30.27 16.83
N THR A 225 8.54 -30.13 15.74
CA THR A 225 9.20 -28.89 15.32
C THR A 225 8.68 -28.51 13.96
N MET A 226 8.21 -27.27 13.81
CA MET A 226 7.71 -26.73 12.56
C MET A 226 8.54 -25.53 12.13
N LEU A 227 8.92 -25.51 10.86
CA LEU A 227 9.46 -24.36 10.16
C LEU A 227 8.35 -23.85 9.23
N ASN A 228 7.70 -22.77 9.63
CA ASN A 228 6.83 -22.00 8.74
C ASN A 228 7.75 -21.12 7.85
N LEU A 229 7.53 -21.17 6.54
CA LEU A 229 8.36 -20.45 5.56
C LEU A 229 7.67 -19.19 5.04
N ASP A 230 6.83 -18.56 5.86
CA ASP A 230 5.91 -17.45 5.53
C ASP A 230 6.42 -16.09 6.01
N THR A 231 7.72 -16.02 6.31
CA THR A 231 8.39 -14.77 6.69
C THR A 231 9.02 -14.15 5.45
N GLU A 232 8.72 -12.87 5.20
CA GLU A 232 9.18 -12.14 4.01
C GLU A 232 10.48 -11.35 4.22
N ASP A 233 11.00 -11.30 5.45
CA ASP A 233 12.20 -10.53 5.79
C ASP A 233 13.44 -11.43 5.92
N TRP A 234 14.40 -11.26 5.00
CA TRP A 234 15.66 -11.99 5.03
C TRP A 234 16.43 -11.79 6.34
N GLY A 235 16.98 -12.88 6.88
CA GLY A 235 17.76 -12.86 8.13
C GLY A 235 16.91 -12.70 9.40
N SER A 236 15.59 -12.73 9.29
CA SER A 236 14.67 -12.64 10.43
C SER A 236 14.05 -13.99 10.75
N VAL A 237 13.84 -14.26 12.04
CA VAL A 237 13.13 -15.44 12.54
C VAL A 237 12.00 -14.98 13.43
N TYR A 238 10.77 -15.30 13.05
CA TYR A 238 9.58 -14.94 13.82
C TYR A 238 9.21 -16.06 14.79
N MET A 239 9.24 -15.75 16.09
CA MET A 239 8.91 -16.68 17.17
C MET A 239 7.51 -16.46 17.75
N GLY A 240 6.74 -15.54 17.16
CA GLY A 240 5.38 -15.25 17.57
C GLY A 240 4.74 -14.20 16.68
N CYS A 241 3.41 -14.24 16.59
CA CYS A 241 2.60 -13.28 15.86
C CYS A 241 1.39 -12.86 16.72
N SER A 242 0.68 -11.82 16.28
CA SER A 242 -0.54 -11.38 16.94
C SER A 242 -1.74 -12.18 16.45
N GLY A 243 -2.70 -12.47 17.34
CA GLY A 243 -4.02 -12.96 16.93
C GLY A 243 -4.84 -11.87 16.23
N GLY A 244 -5.83 -12.27 15.45
CA GLY A 244 -6.75 -11.36 14.74
C GLY A 244 -8.21 -11.56 15.18
N GLY A 245 -8.97 -10.47 15.19
CA GLY A 245 -10.41 -10.50 15.48
C GLY A 245 -11.11 -9.26 14.97
N ASP A 246 -12.23 -9.47 14.27
CA ASP A 246 -13.02 -8.38 13.70
C ASP A 246 -14.07 -7.89 14.70
N SER A 247 -14.16 -6.56 14.85
CA SER A 247 -15.21 -5.91 15.65
C SER A 247 -15.97 -4.92 14.79
N THR A 248 -17.31 -4.99 14.83
CA THR A 248 -18.20 -4.05 14.14
C THR A 248 -19.08 -3.35 15.18
N ILE A 249 -19.10 -2.03 15.16
CA ILE A 249 -19.94 -1.20 16.04
C ILE A 249 -21.03 -0.57 15.17
N SER A 250 -22.29 -0.87 15.47
CA SER A 250 -23.46 -0.27 14.84
C SER A 250 -24.15 0.66 15.83
N LEU A 251 -24.25 1.94 15.48
CA LEU A 251 -24.90 2.95 16.33
C LEU A 251 -26.26 3.32 15.73
N PRO A 252 -27.36 3.24 16.49
CA PRO A 252 -28.66 3.74 16.02
C PRO A 252 -28.60 5.27 15.88
N LEU A 253 -29.08 5.79 14.75
CA LEU A 253 -29.11 7.23 14.48
C LEU A 253 -30.54 7.75 14.56
N THR A 254 -30.74 8.83 15.30
CA THR A 254 -31.93 9.66 15.19
C THR A 254 -31.64 10.78 14.20
N THR A 255 -32.27 10.72 13.03
CA THR A 255 -32.13 11.74 11.99
C THR A 255 -33.30 12.71 12.03
N ALA A 256 -33.02 13.99 11.81
CA ALA A 256 -34.06 14.98 11.51
C ALA A 256 -34.08 15.18 9.99
N LYS A 257 -35.27 15.36 9.41
CA LYS A 257 -35.37 15.70 7.99
C LYS A 257 -34.81 17.11 7.78
N THR A 258 -33.94 17.29 6.80
CA THR A 258 -33.39 18.61 6.42
C THR A 258 -34.49 19.64 6.13
N ALA A 259 -35.64 19.19 5.61
CA ALA A 259 -36.81 20.02 5.35
C ALA A 259 -37.43 20.70 6.61
N SER A 260 -37.08 20.25 7.82
CA SER A 260 -37.54 20.89 9.06
C SER A 260 -36.66 22.06 9.52
N LEU A 261 -35.55 22.33 8.83
CA LEU A 261 -34.63 23.42 9.13
C LEU A 261 -35.11 24.71 8.46
N LYS A 262 -35.06 25.85 9.16
CA LYS A 262 -35.48 27.12 8.55
C LYS A 262 -34.44 27.59 7.53
N PRO A 263 -34.86 28.16 6.38
CA PRO A 263 -33.92 28.76 5.43
C PRO A 263 -32.99 29.77 6.12
N GLY A 264 -31.68 29.59 5.96
CA GLY A 264 -30.66 30.47 6.53
C GLY A 264 -30.39 30.29 8.04
N GLU A 265 -31.02 29.31 8.70
CA GLU A 265 -30.69 28.92 10.08
C GLU A 265 -29.26 28.37 10.18
N TYR A 266 -28.80 27.74 9.10
CA TYR A 266 -27.64 26.90 9.07
C TYR A 266 -26.87 26.97 7.74
N GLU A 267 -25.55 26.76 7.81
CA GLU A 267 -24.65 26.69 6.66
C GLU A 267 -24.01 25.29 6.53
N TRP A 268 -23.78 24.87 5.29
CA TRP A 268 -23.24 23.56 4.93
C TRP A 268 -21.74 23.60 4.69
N TYR A 269 -21.04 22.66 5.30
CA TYR A 269 -19.60 22.50 5.16
C TYR A 269 -19.24 21.05 4.89
N GLU A 270 -18.38 20.85 3.90
CA GLU A 270 -17.71 19.58 3.71
C GLU A 270 -16.34 19.66 4.37
N VAL A 271 -16.08 18.74 5.31
CA VAL A 271 -14.82 18.65 6.01
C VAL A 271 -14.12 17.37 5.58
N THR A 272 -12.94 17.54 4.98
CA THR A 272 -12.14 16.40 4.53
C THR A 272 -10.81 16.34 5.28
N CYS A 273 -10.40 15.12 5.61
CA CYS A 273 -9.10 14.83 6.20
C CYS A 273 -8.36 13.93 5.22
N LYS A 274 -7.35 14.45 4.51
CA LYS A 274 -6.61 13.73 3.47
C LYS A 274 -5.10 13.89 3.66
N GLY A 275 -4.31 13.11 2.92
CA GLY A 275 -2.85 13.26 2.88
C GLY A 275 -2.08 12.56 4.00
N LEU A 276 -2.75 11.74 4.82
CA LEU A 276 -2.07 10.93 5.83
C LEU A 276 -1.34 9.75 5.17
N LYS A 277 -0.29 9.26 5.82
CA LYS A 277 0.56 8.19 5.28
C LYS A 277 -0.17 6.87 5.01
N GLY A 278 -1.20 6.55 5.79
CA GLY A 278 -1.83 5.23 5.77
C GLY A 278 -0.87 4.12 6.22
N GLY A 279 -1.11 2.87 5.85
CA GLY A 279 -0.25 1.74 6.21
C GLY A 279 -1.02 0.49 6.58
N HIS A 280 -0.30 -0.61 6.78
CA HIS A 280 -0.87 -1.86 7.27
C HIS A 280 -1.21 -1.73 8.76
N SER A 281 -2.44 -2.05 9.17
CA SER A 281 -2.91 -1.79 10.53
C SER A 281 -2.29 -2.68 11.61
N GLY A 282 -1.57 -3.73 11.23
CA GLY A 282 -0.71 -4.53 12.11
C GLY A 282 0.71 -3.96 12.15
N MET A 283 1.53 -4.32 11.16
CA MET A 283 2.92 -3.86 10.97
C MET A 283 3.18 -2.38 11.27
N ASP A 284 2.34 -1.46 10.77
CA ASP A 284 2.61 -0.02 10.91
C ASP A 284 2.00 0.61 12.18
N ILE A 285 1.29 -0.15 13.02
CA ILE A 285 0.52 0.43 14.14
C ILE A 285 1.41 1.13 15.17
N ALA A 286 2.62 0.62 15.38
CA ALA A 286 3.60 1.16 16.31
C ALA A 286 4.26 2.46 15.81
N THR A 287 4.12 2.79 14.52
CA THR A 287 4.86 3.89 13.88
C THR A 287 4.28 5.29 14.15
N GLY A 288 3.22 5.40 14.97
CA GLY A 288 2.60 6.67 15.34
C GLY A 288 1.86 7.37 14.19
N ARG A 289 1.45 6.63 13.15
CA ARG A 289 0.71 7.18 12.02
C ARG A 289 -0.69 7.62 12.43
N GLY A 290 -1.12 8.78 11.92
CA GLY A 290 -2.46 9.28 12.14
C GLY A 290 -3.52 8.43 11.41
N ASN A 291 -4.70 8.33 12.02
CA ASN A 291 -5.88 7.73 11.42
C ASN A 291 -6.88 8.84 11.09
N SER A 292 -7.23 8.98 9.80
CA SER A 292 -8.09 10.08 9.30
C SER A 292 -9.48 10.09 9.95
N ILE A 293 -10.07 8.91 10.19
CA ILE A 293 -11.39 8.77 10.83
C ILE A 293 -11.34 9.27 12.27
N ARG A 294 -10.34 8.84 13.06
CA ARG A 294 -10.21 9.26 14.46
C ARG A 294 -9.90 10.75 14.58
N LEU A 295 -9.02 11.27 13.73
CA LEU A 295 -8.67 12.70 13.75
C LEU A 295 -9.85 13.57 13.35
N LEU A 296 -10.61 13.16 12.33
CA LEU A 296 -11.82 13.88 11.95
C LEU A 296 -12.85 13.83 13.08
N ALA A 297 -13.20 12.64 13.61
CA ALA A 297 -14.18 12.51 14.69
C ALA A 297 -13.84 13.40 15.91
N ARG A 298 -12.55 13.47 16.30
CA ARG A 298 -12.08 14.37 17.38
C ARG A 298 -12.26 15.85 17.05
N SER A 299 -11.97 16.22 15.81
CA SER A 299 -12.12 17.61 15.33
C SER A 299 -13.59 18.01 15.31
N LEU A 300 -14.46 17.13 14.83
CA LEU A 300 -15.90 17.36 14.75
C LEU A 300 -16.56 17.44 16.12
N GLU A 301 -16.13 16.63 17.09
CA GLU A 301 -16.63 16.75 18.46
C GLU A 301 -16.28 18.12 19.08
N THR A 302 -15.11 18.66 18.75
CA THR A 302 -14.69 20.00 19.19
C THR A 302 -15.60 21.07 18.58
N VAL A 303 -15.84 21.00 17.28
CA VAL A 303 -16.75 21.91 16.56
C VAL A 303 -18.18 21.80 17.09
N ARG A 304 -18.68 20.59 17.32
CA ARG A 304 -20.01 20.32 17.86
C ARG A 304 -20.19 20.96 19.23
N ARG A 305 -19.20 20.88 20.12
CA ARG A 305 -19.26 21.49 21.46
C ARG A 305 -19.27 23.02 21.41
N ALA A 306 -18.47 23.61 20.52
CA ALA A 306 -18.34 25.05 20.43
C ALA A 306 -19.52 25.72 19.68
N HIS A 307 -20.16 25.00 18.76
CA HIS A 307 -21.13 25.59 17.83
C HIS A 307 -22.45 24.83 17.70
N GLN A 308 -22.70 23.80 18.50
CA GLN A 308 -23.92 22.98 18.38
C GLN A 308 -24.13 22.42 16.95
N ALA A 309 -23.05 22.26 16.18
CA ALA A 309 -23.10 21.78 14.81
C ALA A 309 -23.77 20.41 14.73
N LYS A 310 -24.46 20.13 13.62
CA LYS A 310 -25.03 18.81 13.34
C LYS A 310 -24.13 18.04 12.37
N LEU A 311 -24.32 16.73 12.33
CA LEU A 311 -23.64 15.83 11.41
C LEU A 311 -24.70 15.32 10.43
N SER A 312 -24.42 15.42 9.13
CA SER A 312 -25.29 14.89 8.08
C SER A 312 -24.79 13.54 7.59
N LEU A 313 -23.49 13.44 7.27
CA LEU A 313 -22.86 12.22 6.80
C LEU A 313 -21.41 12.17 7.28
N ILE A 314 -20.94 11.00 7.67
CA ILE A 314 -19.52 10.71 7.86
C ILE A 314 -19.18 9.38 7.17
N LYS A 315 -18.22 9.40 6.25
CA LYS A 315 -17.74 8.21 5.55
C LYS A 315 -16.23 8.28 5.37
N GLY A 316 -15.51 7.30 5.89
CA GLY A 316 -14.06 7.22 5.75
C GLY A 316 -13.51 5.82 5.97
N GLY A 317 -12.26 5.63 5.54
CA GLY A 317 -11.63 4.31 5.48
C GLY A 317 -11.92 3.56 4.18
N ASN A 318 -11.15 2.50 3.94
CA ASN A 318 -11.29 1.66 2.75
C ASN A 318 -11.34 0.17 3.15
N LYS A 319 -10.22 -0.36 3.65
CA LYS A 319 -10.10 -1.73 4.15
C LYS A 319 -9.91 -1.75 5.67
N ARG A 320 -10.33 -2.83 6.34
CA ARG A 320 -10.20 -3.00 7.81
C ARG A 320 -8.74 -3.09 8.25
N ASN A 321 -7.91 -3.76 7.46
CA ASN A 321 -6.49 -3.96 7.69
C ASN A 321 -5.60 -2.76 7.25
N ALA A 322 -6.22 -1.63 6.91
CA ALA A 322 -5.50 -0.43 6.45
C ALA A 322 -5.76 0.76 7.38
N ILE A 323 -4.68 1.41 7.82
CA ILE A 323 -4.76 2.68 8.55
C ILE A 323 -5.36 3.73 7.61
N ALA A 324 -6.50 4.30 8.01
CA ALA A 324 -7.26 5.23 7.17
C ALA A 324 -6.44 6.49 6.84
N ARG A 325 -6.21 6.73 5.55
CA ARG A 325 -5.45 7.87 5.00
C ARG A 325 -6.31 9.08 4.63
N CYS A 326 -7.57 8.82 4.30
CA CYS A 326 -8.54 9.83 3.89
C CYS A 326 -9.91 9.57 4.53
N VAL A 327 -10.66 10.65 4.68
CA VAL A 327 -12.12 10.64 4.82
C VAL A 327 -12.59 11.56 3.71
N ASP A 328 -13.16 10.97 2.67
CA ASP A 328 -13.43 11.69 1.43
C ASP A 328 -14.77 12.43 1.43
N ASP A 329 -15.71 12.09 2.33
CA ASP A 329 -16.98 12.79 2.43
C ASP A 329 -17.44 12.88 3.88
N THR A 330 -17.40 14.09 4.45
CA THR A 330 -18.13 14.37 5.69
C THR A 330 -18.90 15.66 5.52
N TRP A 331 -20.22 15.52 5.46
CA TRP A 331 -21.14 16.63 5.35
C TRP A 331 -21.53 17.05 6.76
N HIS A 332 -21.15 18.26 7.12
CA HIS A 332 -21.73 18.99 8.23
C HIS A 332 -22.86 19.81 7.67
N ASP A 333 -24.07 19.33 7.92
CA ASP A 333 -25.18 20.25 7.97
C ASP A 333 -25.01 21.03 9.24
N THR A 334 -24.95 22.35 9.13
CA THR A 334 -25.29 23.29 10.18
C THR A 334 -24.20 23.84 11.11
N TRP A 335 -23.98 25.14 10.99
CA TRP A 335 -23.42 26.01 12.02
C TRP A 335 -24.47 27.09 12.33
N PRO A 336 -24.86 27.34 13.59
CA PRO A 336 -25.82 28.39 13.90
C PRO A 336 -25.22 29.75 13.58
N ARG A 337 -25.96 30.57 12.82
CA ARG A 337 -25.61 31.98 12.64
C ARG A 337 -25.67 32.69 14.00
N THR A 338 -24.51 32.89 14.64
CA THR A 338 -24.42 33.78 15.79
C THR A 338 -24.78 35.21 15.34
N ARG A 339 -25.90 35.75 15.84
CA ARG A 339 -26.24 37.18 15.76
C ARG A 339 -25.25 37.99 16.62
N ASN A 340 -24.02 38.12 16.15
CA ASN A 340 -23.18 39.26 16.48
C ASN A 340 -22.76 39.85 15.15
N ARG A 341 -23.51 40.85 14.68
CA ARG A 341 -23.01 41.81 13.71
C ARG A 341 -21.80 42.49 14.37
N VAL A 342 -20.62 41.95 14.14
CA VAL A 342 -19.43 42.81 14.08
C VAL A 342 -19.44 43.35 12.66
N ASN A 343 -19.68 44.65 12.56
CA ASN A 343 -19.43 45.41 11.34
C ASN A 343 -17.92 45.27 11.07
N THR A 344 -17.55 44.33 10.21
CA THR A 344 -16.29 44.40 9.47
C THR A 344 -16.69 44.44 8.01
N ASP A 345 -16.35 45.55 7.38
CA ASP A 345 -16.59 45.83 5.97
C ASP A 345 -16.25 44.65 5.04
N PRO A 346 -16.93 44.54 3.89
CA PRO A 346 -16.63 43.48 2.93
C PRO A 346 -15.26 43.72 2.31
N VAL A 347 -14.29 42.86 2.63
CA VAL A 347 -13.09 42.70 1.79
C VAL A 347 -13.52 41.93 0.54
N HIS A 348 -14.02 42.67 -0.45
CA HIS A 348 -14.05 42.22 -1.83
C HIS A 348 -12.61 42.22 -2.37
N MET A 349 -12.03 41.04 -2.58
CA MET A 349 -11.09 40.84 -3.68
C MET A 349 -11.83 40.06 -4.76
N CYS A 350 -12.42 40.79 -5.71
CA CYS A 350 -12.68 40.24 -7.03
C CYS A 350 -11.94 41.13 -8.02
N THR A 351 -10.92 40.55 -8.64
CA THR A 351 -10.31 41.09 -9.86
C THR A 351 -11.33 40.94 -10.99
N HIS A 352 -11.84 42.06 -11.49
CA HIS A 352 -12.38 42.11 -12.84
C HIS A 352 -11.42 42.89 -13.72
N ALA A 353 -10.97 42.21 -14.77
CA ALA A 353 -10.65 42.86 -16.02
C ALA A 353 -11.93 43.51 -16.55
N ASP A 354 -11.83 44.73 -17.05
CA ASP A 354 -12.34 45.03 -18.39
C ASP A 354 -11.74 46.31 -18.97
N MET A 355 -11.69 46.29 -20.30
CA MET A 355 -11.01 47.16 -21.25
C MET A 355 -11.44 48.64 -21.19
N HIS A 356 -10.49 49.57 -21.36
CA HIS A 356 -10.32 50.39 -22.59
C HIS A 356 -9.28 51.52 -22.40
N ALA A 357 -8.73 51.92 -23.55
CA ALA A 357 -7.63 52.85 -23.76
C ALA A 357 -7.71 54.22 -23.04
N CYS A 358 -6.58 54.68 -22.53
CA CYS A 358 -6.14 56.05 -22.80
C CYS A 358 -4.62 56.20 -22.61
N THR A 359 -4.01 56.70 -23.66
CA THR A 359 -2.64 57.20 -23.80
C THR A 359 -2.32 58.29 -22.78
N HIS A 360 -1.18 58.20 -22.09
CA HIS A 360 -0.09 59.20 -22.14
C HIS A 360 0.94 58.98 -21.02
N THR A 361 2.18 58.75 -21.47
CA THR A 361 3.44 59.37 -21.00
C THR A 361 3.40 60.11 -19.66
N HIS A 362 4.28 59.73 -18.71
CA HIS A 362 5.48 60.51 -18.40
C HIS A 362 6.45 59.73 -17.48
N THR A 363 7.71 59.83 -17.86
CA THR A 363 8.94 59.42 -17.18
C THR A 363 9.11 60.08 -15.82
N HIS A 364 9.73 59.38 -14.85
CA HIS A 364 10.90 59.93 -14.15
C HIS A 364 11.72 58.84 -13.44
N THR A 365 12.98 58.78 -13.86
CA THR A 365 14.13 58.05 -13.33
C THR A 365 14.57 58.60 -11.98
N CYS A 366 15.05 57.75 -11.07
CA CYS A 366 16.19 58.14 -10.23
C CYS A 366 17.00 56.90 -9.81
N MET A 367 18.31 56.97 -10.10
CA MET A 367 19.35 55.97 -9.82
C MET A 367 19.94 56.16 -8.41
N HIS A 368 20.56 55.11 -7.86
CA HIS A 368 21.91 55.08 -7.27
C HIS A 368 22.25 53.64 -6.83
N GLN A 369 23.13 52.92 -7.55
CA GLN A 369 24.59 52.73 -7.30
C GLN A 369 24.91 51.98 -5.98
N THR A 370 25.14 50.66 -6.00
CA THR A 370 26.40 49.89 -6.25
C THR A 370 27.53 50.10 -5.24
N HIS A 371 27.96 49.00 -4.59
CA HIS A 371 29.38 48.70 -4.38
C HIS A 371 29.60 47.18 -4.27
N GLU A 372 30.46 46.66 -5.15
CA GLU A 372 31.05 45.32 -5.15
C GLU A 372 32.38 45.34 -4.38
N THR A 373 32.73 44.24 -3.72
CA THR A 373 34.13 43.83 -3.50
C THR A 373 34.25 42.30 -3.48
N THR A 374 35.42 41.84 -3.93
CA THR A 374 35.79 40.57 -4.55
C THR A 374 36.25 39.42 -3.61
N SER A 375 36.24 38.20 -4.17
CA SER A 375 36.53 36.82 -3.67
C SER A 375 37.91 36.56 -3.02
N PRO A 376 38.19 35.36 -2.41
CA PRO A 376 38.56 34.11 -3.14
C PRO A 376 38.07 32.76 -2.50
N PRO A 377 38.35 31.57 -3.11
CA PRO A 377 37.52 30.35 -2.98
C PRO A 377 38.19 29.18 -2.24
N ALA A 378 37.40 28.16 -1.81
CA ALA A 378 37.79 26.74 -1.80
C ALA A 378 36.67 25.79 -1.30
N HIS A 379 36.46 24.72 -2.08
CA HIS A 379 36.05 23.34 -1.75
C HIS A 379 34.84 23.05 -0.83
N GLU A 380 33.83 22.33 -1.35
CA GLU A 380 33.49 20.96 -0.93
C GLU A 380 32.27 20.34 -1.67
N THR A 381 32.43 19.04 -1.96
CA THR A 381 31.47 17.90 -2.00
C THR A 381 30.14 17.97 -2.78
N ARG A 382 29.97 16.98 -3.67
CA ARG A 382 28.75 16.64 -4.42
C ARG A 382 27.65 16.17 -3.46
N GLY A 383 26.58 16.96 -3.34
CA GLY A 383 25.32 16.57 -2.68
C GLY A 383 24.38 15.82 -3.63
N MET A 384 23.87 14.69 -3.15
CA MET A 384 22.74 13.94 -3.71
C MET A 384 21.49 14.83 -3.69
N THR A 385 20.72 14.82 -4.77
CA THR A 385 19.41 15.50 -4.87
C THR A 385 18.37 14.78 -4.01
N GLU A 386 18.12 15.29 -2.81
CA GLU A 386 16.92 14.97 -2.04
C GLU A 386 15.68 15.65 -2.67
N MET A 387 14.70 14.84 -3.08
CA MET A 387 13.35 15.32 -3.33
C MET A 387 12.70 15.71 -2.00
N THR A 388 12.47 17.00 -1.79
CA THR A 388 11.69 17.51 -0.64
C THR A 388 10.25 16.95 -0.67
N PRO A 389 9.74 16.32 0.41
CA PRO A 389 8.36 15.86 0.50
C PRO A 389 7.37 17.05 0.54
N ARG A 390 6.23 16.91 -0.15
CA ARG A 390 5.06 17.79 0.03
C ARG A 390 4.54 17.67 1.47
N ASP A 391 4.11 18.79 2.07
CA ASP A 391 3.61 18.87 3.44
C ASP A 391 2.40 17.92 3.67
N PRO A 392 2.49 16.93 4.57
CA PRO A 392 1.48 15.87 4.71
C PRO A 392 0.36 16.18 5.72
N ARG A 393 -0.08 17.44 5.84
CA ARG A 393 -1.07 17.86 6.85
C ARG A 393 -2.14 18.79 6.28
N ASP A 394 -2.93 18.29 5.34
CA ASP A 394 -4.04 19.05 4.76
C ASP A 394 -5.38 18.60 5.37
N MET A 395 -5.85 19.32 6.39
CA MET A 395 -7.27 19.34 6.74
C MET A 395 -7.91 20.48 5.95
N ARG A 396 -8.83 20.15 5.04
CA ARG A 396 -9.51 21.13 4.19
C ARG A 396 -10.97 21.24 4.59
N VAL A 397 -11.41 22.48 4.72
CA VAL A 397 -12.82 22.83 4.93
C VAL A 397 -13.28 23.57 3.70
N THR A 398 -14.25 23.00 2.99
CA THR A 398 -14.85 23.62 1.82
C THR A 398 -16.27 24.03 2.16
N ARG A 399 -16.63 25.28 1.86
CA ARG A 399 -18.02 25.74 1.96
C ARG A 399 -18.76 25.31 0.70
N THR A 400 -19.83 24.55 0.86
CA THR A 400 -20.64 24.09 -0.28
C THR A 400 -21.91 24.92 -0.33
N THR A 401 -22.06 25.73 -1.37
CA THR A 401 -23.33 26.40 -1.67
C THR A 401 -24.21 25.43 -2.45
N HIS A 402 -25.02 24.65 -1.77
CA HIS A 402 -26.15 24.00 -2.42
C HIS A 402 -27.37 24.91 -2.34
N MET A 403 -27.70 25.52 -3.48
CA MET A 403 -29.07 25.91 -3.76
C MET A 403 -29.89 24.64 -3.82
N THR A 404 -30.93 24.62 -3.01
CA THR A 404 -32.03 23.65 -3.05
C THR A 404 -32.49 23.41 -4.47
N HIS A 405 -32.32 22.18 -4.97
CA HIS A 405 -33.25 21.58 -5.91
C HIS A 405 -33.41 20.10 -5.57
N THR A 406 -34.55 19.83 -4.91
CA THR A 406 -35.30 18.57 -4.76
C THR A 406 -34.55 17.29 -4.42
#